data_AF-A0A1B1DWD8-F1
#
_entry.id   AF-A0A1B1DWD8-F1
#
_cell.length_a   1.000
_cell.length_b   1.000
_cell.length_c   1.000
_cell.angle_alpha   90.00
_cell.angle_beta   90.00
_cell.angle_gamma   90.00
#
_symmetry.space_group_name_H-M   'P 1'
#
loop_
_entity.id
_entity.type
_entity.pdbx_description
1 polymer ?
#
loop_
_entity_poly.entity_id
_entity_poly.type
_entity_poly.pdbx_seq_one_letter_code
_entity_poly.pdbx_strand_id
1 'polypeptide(L)'
;MGNEGQHHQQPGCIFHLPSEKIYVELKTANSSCGETSSKTTVKKEFPRGLDGFQLTQDSTDQIVGASCYIHKVKKITSSDEKYCYALYYLVGSIFPTEPQFSEHFAQFMQGMYEKFGSLKIGHICTDVYPGISENIFKNMKSVFDYTQDHSTIKKYVRGFSSPGLPCAEKYANYLDEVLSAYDYMYLKCRSGNAENSKSWCQEFNKIVATRSHDELLQLKCLLKHTDECPTLPGIMNNISYGMLTTASLLITFFFYKYILLQHHHLPTEEEQIIEKDINEDNNNNKDKEGRILVIKTCNILMLKWNVEH
;
A
#
# COMPACT_ATOMS: atom_id res chain seq x y z
N MET A 1 -10.72 -34.52 38.27
CA MET A 1 -9.86 -34.88 37.13
C MET A 1 -10.19 -33.92 36.00
N GLY A 2 -9.51 -32.77 35.95
CA GLY A 2 -9.64 -31.79 34.88
C GLY A 2 -8.28 -31.67 34.20
N ASN A 3 -8.23 -31.91 32.90
CA ASN A 3 -7.07 -31.62 32.07
C ASN A 3 -7.39 -30.34 31.28
N GLU A 4 -6.82 -29.22 31.72
CA GLU A 4 -6.68 -28.02 30.89
C GLU A 4 -5.51 -28.25 29.94
N GLY A 5 -5.81 -28.33 28.65
CA GLY A 5 -4.82 -28.38 27.58
C GLY A 5 -4.11 -27.03 27.49
N GLN A 6 -2.80 -27.06 27.71
CA GLN A 6 -1.92 -25.91 27.58
C GLN A 6 -1.91 -25.40 26.14
N HIS A 7 -2.34 -24.14 25.97
CA HIS A 7 -2.14 -23.38 24.74
C HIS A 7 -0.63 -23.13 24.61
N HIS A 8 0.04 -23.87 23.72
CA HIS A 8 1.44 -23.64 23.41
C HIS A 8 1.59 -22.26 22.76
N GLN A 9 2.14 -21.31 23.52
CA GLN A 9 2.52 -20.00 23.02
C GLN A 9 3.76 -20.15 22.14
N GLN A 10 3.61 -19.86 20.85
CA GLN A 10 4.72 -19.85 19.89
C GLN A 10 5.81 -18.86 20.34
N PRO A 11 7.10 -19.18 20.16
CA PRO A 11 8.19 -18.24 20.43
C PRO A 11 8.00 -16.99 19.56
N GLY A 12 7.81 -15.84 20.22
CA GLY A 12 7.25 -14.64 19.61
C GLY A 12 8.03 -14.13 18.39
N CYS A 13 7.28 -13.63 17.40
CA CYS A 13 7.81 -12.88 16.28
C CYS A 13 8.54 -11.60 16.75
N ILE A 14 9.86 -11.65 16.93
CA ILE A 14 10.69 -10.47 17.23
C ILE A 14 11.46 -10.08 15.97
N PHE A 15 10.74 -9.70 14.91
CA PHE A 15 11.37 -9.10 13.74
C PHE A 15 10.61 -7.84 13.32
N HIS A 16 11.09 -6.71 13.84
CA HIS A 16 10.57 -5.39 13.48
C HIS A 16 10.82 -5.10 12.01
N LEU A 17 9.76 -4.78 11.30
CA LEU A 17 9.82 -4.34 9.91
C LEU A 17 10.61 -3.02 9.81
N PRO A 18 11.37 -2.80 8.72
CA PRO A 18 12.10 -1.55 8.51
C PRO A 18 11.25 -0.27 8.70
N SER A 19 10.00 -0.27 8.24
CA SER A 19 9.05 0.84 8.44
C SER A 19 8.79 1.11 9.93
N GLU A 20 8.47 0.06 10.71
CA GLU A 20 8.29 0.13 12.16
C GLU A 20 9.52 0.77 12.84
N LYS A 21 10.73 0.36 12.44
CA LYS A 21 11.99 0.91 12.99
C LYS A 21 12.12 2.40 12.71
N ILE A 22 11.79 2.87 11.51
CA ILE A 22 11.82 4.30 11.17
C ILE A 22 10.88 5.07 12.10
N TYR A 23 9.65 4.61 12.29
CA TYR A 23 8.70 5.28 13.17
C TYR A 23 9.13 5.27 14.64
N VAL A 24 9.73 4.17 15.11
CA VAL A 24 10.31 4.11 16.46
C VAL A 24 11.45 5.13 16.61
N GLU A 25 12.37 5.22 15.65
CA GLU A 25 13.44 6.24 15.66
C GLU A 25 12.86 7.65 15.73
N LEU A 26 11.83 7.96 14.93
CA LEU A 26 11.21 9.28 14.92
C LEU A 26 10.48 9.61 16.22
N LYS A 27 9.68 8.66 16.76
CA LYS A 27 8.89 8.87 17.99
C LYS A 27 9.75 8.96 19.25
N THR A 28 10.90 8.27 19.27
CA THR A 28 11.80 8.23 20.43
C THR A 28 12.88 9.31 20.40
N ALA A 29 12.97 10.08 19.31
CA ALA A 29 13.93 11.16 19.16
C ALA A 29 13.59 12.36 20.08
N ASN A 30 13.93 12.23 21.36
CA ASN A 30 13.74 13.29 22.34
C ASN A 30 14.71 14.47 22.10
N SER A 31 14.17 15.68 22.28
CA SER A 31 14.84 16.99 22.48
C SER A 31 15.98 17.39 21.53
N SER A 32 16.14 16.74 20.38
CA SER A 32 17.19 17.05 19.38
C SER A 32 17.17 18.53 18.92
N CYS A 33 16.06 19.25 19.13
CA CYS A 33 15.95 20.65 18.77
C CYS A 33 16.62 21.68 19.71
N GLY A 34 16.99 21.37 20.95
CA GLY A 34 17.31 22.44 21.93
C GLY A 34 16.06 23.24 22.34
N GLU A 35 16.10 23.90 23.49
CA GLU A 35 14.97 24.27 24.37
C GLU A 35 13.61 24.74 23.78
N THR A 36 12.55 24.11 24.31
CA THR A 36 11.17 24.52 24.67
C THR A 36 10.34 25.48 23.80
N SER A 37 10.93 26.53 23.22
CA SER A 37 10.22 27.59 22.48
C SER A 37 9.43 27.06 21.27
N SER A 38 10.00 26.09 20.57
CA SER A 38 9.37 25.43 19.41
C SER A 38 8.14 24.60 19.79
N LYS A 39 8.20 23.87 20.91
CA LYS A 39 7.13 22.98 21.38
C LYS A 39 5.88 23.76 21.81
N THR A 40 6.07 24.85 22.56
CA THR A 40 4.95 25.67 23.05
C THR A 40 4.26 26.45 21.92
N THR A 41 4.99 26.77 20.84
CA THR A 41 4.50 27.61 19.74
C THR A 41 3.67 26.83 18.71
N VAL A 42 3.99 25.55 18.45
CA VAL A 42 3.15 24.68 17.60
C VAL A 42 1.76 24.48 18.22
N LYS A 43 1.69 24.34 19.55
CA LYS A 43 0.43 24.09 20.28
C LYS A 43 -0.56 25.28 20.27
N LYS A 44 -0.06 26.52 20.19
CA LYS A 44 -0.88 27.73 20.40
C LYS A 44 -1.59 28.27 19.17
N GLU A 45 -1.23 27.81 17.96
CA GLU A 45 -1.64 28.45 16.70
C GLU A 45 -2.03 27.39 15.67
N PHE A 46 -3.00 26.54 16.00
CA PHE A 46 -3.56 25.58 15.06
C PHE A 46 -4.51 26.26 14.06
N PRO A 47 -4.57 25.83 12.78
CA PRO A 47 -5.48 26.41 11.81
C PRO A 47 -6.94 26.34 12.29
N ARG A 48 -7.67 27.43 12.04
CA ARG A 48 -9.11 27.55 12.25
C ARG A 48 -9.83 26.50 11.39
N GLY A 49 -10.78 25.77 11.97
CA GLY A 49 -11.52 24.67 11.32
C GLY A 49 -11.57 23.38 12.14
N LEU A 50 -10.78 23.30 13.22
CA LEU A 50 -10.72 22.16 14.14
C LEU A 50 -11.19 22.56 15.54
N ASP A 51 -12.25 23.37 15.63
CA ASP A 51 -12.79 23.84 16.91
C ASP A 51 -13.20 22.62 17.77
N GLY A 52 -12.40 22.33 18.81
CA GLY A 52 -12.56 21.18 19.69
C GLY A 52 -11.41 20.17 19.65
N PHE A 53 -10.57 20.17 18.61
CA PHE A 53 -9.37 19.33 18.55
C PHE A 53 -8.13 20.09 19.04
N GLN A 54 -7.50 19.58 20.09
CA GLN A 54 -6.24 20.09 20.61
C GLN A 54 -5.18 18.99 20.52
N LEU A 55 -4.07 19.30 19.85
CA LEU A 55 -2.87 18.47 19.92
C LEU A 55 -2.41 18.34 21.37
N THR A 56 -2.19 17.11 21.82
CA THR A 56 -1.58 16.86 23.12
C THR A 56 -0.14 17.38 23.14
N GLN A 57 0.37 17.67 24.34
CA GLN A 57 1.78 18.04 24.49
C GLN A 57 2.68 16.92 23.95
N ASP A 58 2.34 15.67 24.23
CA ASP A 58 3.10 14.50 23.80
C ASP A 58 3.14 14.38 22.27
N SER A 59 2.01 14.57 21.60
CA SER A 59 1.96 14.55 20.12
C SER A 59 2.79 15.67 19.52
N THR A 60 2.72 16.87 20.10
CA THR A 60 3.52 18.02 19.69
C THR A 60 5.01 17.74 19.86
N ASP A 61 5.39 17.17 21.00
CA ASP A 61 6.77 16.84 21.33
C ASP A 61 7.34 15.76 20.41
N GLN A 62 6.55 14.73 20.08
CA GLN A 62 6.94 13.68 19.13
C GLN A 62 7.19 14.25 17.73
N ILE A 63 6.27 15.07 17.22
CA ILE A 63 6.39 15.66 15.88
C ILE A 63 7.61 16.57 15.79
N VAL A 64 7.75 17.50 16.74
CA VAL A 64 8.89 18.43 16.78
C VAL A 64 10.19 17.65 16.94
N GLY A 65 10.24 16.68 17.85
CA GLY A 65 11.41 15.82 18.05
C GLY A 65 11.82 15.06 16.79
N ALA A 66 10.85 14.45 16.10
CA ALA A 66 11.05 13.74 14.84
C ALA A 66 11.62 14.65 13.73
N SER A 67 11.03 15.82 13.53
CA SER A 67 11.46 16.78 12.51
C SER A 67 12.89 17.30 12.76
N CYS A 68 13.22 17.59 14.02
CA CYS A 68 14.55 18.02 14.41
C CYS A 68 15.60 16.89 14.28
N TYR A 69 15.22 15.66 14.58
CA TYR A 69 16.07 14.49 14.41
C TYR A 69 16.45 14.26 12.94
N ILE A 70 15.48 14.38 12.05
CA ILE A 70 15.68 14.28 10.61
C ILE A 70 16.70 15.31 10.13
N HIS A 71 16.54 16.57 10.53
CA HIS A 71 17.45 17.63 10.09
C HIS A 71 18.82 17.57 10.75
N LYS A 72 18.90 17.42 12.07
CA LYS A 72 20.17 17.56 12.81
C LYS A 72 20.97 16.27 12.93
N VAL A 73 20.29 15.12 13.05
CA VAL A 73 20.92 13.82 13.26
C VAL A 73 21.08 13.06 11.95
N LYS A 74 19.98 12.91 11.18
CA LYS A 74 20.04 12.24 9.87
C LYS A 74 20.62 13.13 8.78
N LYS A 75 20.73 14.45 9.00
CA LYS A 75 21.31 15.44 8.07
C LYS A 75 20.66 15.37 6.69
N ILE A 76 19.35 15.09 6.67
CA ILE A 76 18.54 15.05 5.45
C ILE A 76 18.55 16.45 4.83
N THR A 77 18.79 16.50 3.52
CA THR A 77 18.89 17.76 2.77
C THR A 77 17.85 17.91 1.67
N SER A 78 17.10 16.85 1.37
CA SER A 78 16.01 16.85 0.39
C SER A 78 14.68 16.35 0.99
N SER A 79 13.57 16.90 0.49
CA SER A 79 12.20 16.48 0.82
C SER A 79 11.87 15.06 0.35
N ASP A 80 12.61 14.55 -0.64
CA ASP A 80 12.31 13.27 -1.30
C ASP A 80 12.96 12.07 -0.58
N GLU A 81 13.58 12.32 0.57
CA GLU A 81 14.20 11.27 1.37
C GLU A 81 13.15 10.53 2.20
N LYS A 82 13.33 9.21 2.38
CA LYS A 82 12.41 8.33 3.11
C LYS A 82 12.01 8.85 4.51
N TYR A 83 12.91 9.60 5.16
CA TYR A 83 12.64 10.17 6.48
C TYR A 83 11.63 11.33 6.43
N CYS A 84 11.60 12.13 5.36
CA CYS A 84 10.58 13.15 5.19
C CYS A 84 9.20 12.53 4.88
N TYR A 85 9.14 11.50 4.05
CA TYR A 85 7.90 10.72 3.89
C TYR A 85 7.45 10.07 5.21
N ALA A 86 8.37 9.49 5.97
CA ALA A 86 8.03 8.92 7.28
C ALA A 86 7.54 9.99 8.26
N LEU A 87 8.13 11.20 8.27
CA LEU A 87 7.61 12.33 9.06
C LEU A 87 6.21 12.73 8.61
N TYR A 88 5.97 12.81 7.30
CA TYR A 88 4.66 13.10 6.72
C TYR A 88 3.59 12.13 7.20
N TYR A 89 3.87 10.83 7.10
CA TYR A 89 2.93 9.83 7.60
C TYR A 89 2.83 9.81 9.13
N LEU A 90 3.89 10.15 9.87
CA LEU A 90 3.82 10.30 11.32
C LEU A 90 2.90 11.46 11.73
N VAL A 91 3.01 12.61 11.07
CA VAL A 91 2.18 13.80 11.33
C VAL A 91 0.71 13.50 11.07
N GLY A 92 0.38 12.93 9.91
CA GLY A 92 -1.02 12.59 9.62
C GLY A 92 -1.58 11.48 10.49
N SER A 93 -0.75 10.59 11.05
CA SER A 93 -1.20 9.54 11.98
C SER A 93 -1.61 10.08 13.35
N ILE A 94 -1.36 11.36 13.64
CA ILE A 94 -1.79 12.03 14.88
C ILE A 94 -3.19 12.64 14.73
N PHE A 95 -3.69 12.72 13.50
CA PHE A 95 -5.02 13.21 13.22
C PHE A 95 -6.09 12.34 13.91
N PRO A 96 -7.15 12.94 14.47
CA PRO A 96 -8.29 12.21 15.03
C PRO A 96 -8.86 11.19 14.05
N THR A 97 -9.13 9.99 14.54
CA THR A 97 -9.72 8.93 13.71
C THR A 97 -11.25 9.04 13.61
N GLU A 98 -11.85 9.96 14.37
CA GLU A 98 -13.27 10.13 14.44
C GLU A 98 -13.82 10.70 13.11
N PRO A 99 -14.88 10.07 12.53
CA PRO A 99 -15.34 10.40 11.18
C PRO A 99 -15.68 11.86 10.95
N GLN A 100 -16.17 12.58 11.97
CA GLN A 100 -16.53 14.00 11.87
C GLN A 100 -15.33 14.92 11.57
N PHE A 101 -14.10 14.46 11.80
CA PHE A 101 -12.91 15.26 11.51
C PHE A 101 -12.32 14.97 10.13
N SER A 102 -12.71 13.89 9.46
CA SER A 102 -12.08 13.42 8.22
C SER A 102 -11.97 14.51 7.13
N GLU A 103 -12.97 15.37 7.01
CA GLU A 103 -12.99 16.49 6.04
C GLU A 103 -11.93 17.57 6.32
N HIS A 104 -11.45 17.66 7.56
CA HIS A 104 -10.42 18.61 7.98
C HIS A 104 -9.00 18.06 7.87
N PHE A 105 -8.82 16.81 7.41
CA PHE A 105 -7.50 16.17 7.33
C PHE A 105 -6.50 16.98 6.47
N ALA A 106 -6.94 17.42 5.29
CA ALA A 106 -6.11 18.22 4.39
C ALA A 106 -5.67 19.55 5.04
N GLN A 107 -6.60 20.23 5.72
CA GLN A 107 -6.35 21.49 6.40
C GLN A 107 -5.39 21.31 7.59
N PHE A 108 -5.53 20.18 8.31
CA PHE A 108 -4.61 19.79 9.37
C PHE A 108 -3.19 19.60 8.82
N MET A 109 -3.02 18.79 7.78
CA MET A 109 -1.70 18.51 7.19
C MET A 109 -1.03 19.79 6.70
N GLN A 110 -1.77 20.62 5.96
CA GLN A 110 -1.28 21.92 5.48
C GLN A 110 -0.82 22.80 6.63
N GLY A 111 -1.64 22.98 7.66
CA GLY A 111 -1.31 23.82 8.81
C GLY A 111 -0.08 23.37 9.59
N MET A 112 0.08 22.05 9.76
CA MET A 112 1.27 21.48 10.40
C MET A 112 2.55 21.87 9.66
N TYR A 113 2.55 21.71 8.33
CA TYR A 113 3.73 21.98 7.50
C TYR A 113 4.01 23.47 7.30
N GLU A 114 2.96 24.31 7.21
CA GLU A 114 3.12 25.77 7.26
C GLU A 114 3.78 26.20 8.57
N LYS A 115 3.36 25.60 9.70
CA LYS A 115 3.93 25.92 11.00
C LYS A 115 5.39 25.49 11.11
N PHE A 116 5.74 24.28 10.66
CA PHE A 116 7.12 23.82 10.59
C PHE A 116 8.00 24.79 9.80
N GLY A 117 7.53 25.24 8.63
CA GLY A 117 8.20 26.25 7.81
C GLY A 117 8.43 27.56 8.58
N SER A 118 7.38 28.09 9.22
CA SER A 118 7.46 29.36 9.97
C SER A 118 8.44 29.31 11.14
N LEU A 119 8.52 28.16 11.81
CA LEU A 119 9.42 27.93 12.95
C LEU A 119 10.83 27.50 12.50
N LYS A 120 11.05 27.34 11.19
CA LYS A 120 12.28 26.79 10.60
C LYS A 120 12.65 25.40 11.14
N ILE A 121 11.66 24.65 11.61
CA ILE A 121 11.81 23.28 12.13
C ILE A 121 11.63 22.33 10.96
N GLY A 122 12.69 21.60 10.60
CA GLY A 122 12.66 20.63 9.50
C GLY A 122 12.08 21.18 8.19
N HIS A 123 12.36 22.45 7.87
CA HIS A 123 11.94 23.16 6.65
C HIS A 123 12.27 22.43 5.34
N ILE A 124 13.15 21.43 5.40
CA ILE A 124 13.55 20.56 4.30
C ILE A 124 12.44 19.55 3.96
N CYS A 125 11.68 19.09 4.94
CA CYS A 125 10.53 18.24 4.72
C CYS A 125 9.29 19.11 4.51
N THR A 126 8.59 18.90 3.41
CA THR A 126 7.41 19.66 3.01
C THR A 126 6.15 18.79 3.06
N ASP A 127 4.98 19.41 2.91
CA ASP A 127 3.76 18.67 2.59
C ASP A 127 3.91 18.03 1.21
N VAL A 128 4.13 16.72 1.17
CA VAL A 128 4.40 15.97 -0.07
C VAL A 128 3.13 15.75 -0.90
N TYR A 129 1.94 15.82 -0.29
CA TYR A 129 0.66 15.65 -0.98
C TYR A 129 -0.35 16.71 -0.51
N PRO A 130 -0.22 17.97 -0.95
CA PRO A 130 -1.16 19.02 -0.58
C PRO A 130 -2.59 18.68 -0.97
N GLY A 131 -3.53 18.87 -0.04
CA GLY A 131 -4.95 18.60 -0.27
C GLY A 131 -5.33 17.11 -0.31
N ILE A 132 -4.48 16.21 0.21
CA ILE A 132 -4.80 14.78 0.30
C ILE A 132 -6.01 14.55 1.22
N SER A 133 -6.88 13.61 0.86
CA SER A 133 -7.93 13.13 1.76
C SER A 133 -7.38 12.08 2.74
N GLU A 134 -8.01 11.94 3.90
CA GLU A 134 -7.58 10.97 4.92
C GLU A 134 -7.52 9.53 4.37
N ASN A 135 -8.48 9.14 3.54
CA ASN A 135 -8.51 7.80 2.93
C ASN A 135 -7.34 7.58 1.97
N ILE A 136 -7.03 8.54 1.10
CA ILE A 136 -5.87 8.43 0.20
C ILE A 136 -4.58 8.40 1.03
N PHE A 137 -4.49 9.21 2.09
CA PHE A 137 -3.37 9.22 3.02
C PHE A 137 -3.13 7.85 3.66
N LYS A 138 -4.16 7.22 4.23
CA LYS A 138 -4.06 5.90 4.88
C LYS A 138 -3.57 4.82 3.92
N ASN A 139 -4.12 4.79 2.71
CA ASN A 139 -3.71 3.81 1.70
C ASN A 139 -2.29 4.07 1.19
N MET A 140 -1.94 5.32 0.90
CA MET A 140 -0.57 5.68 0.50
C MET A 140 0.45 5.43 1.61
N LYS A 141 0.07 5.56 2.89
CA LYS A 141 0.92 5.17 4.01
C LYS A 141 1.26 3.68 3.97
N SER A 142 0.24 2.83 3.79
CA SER A 142 0.43 1.37 3.68
C SER A 142 1.35 1.00 2.51
N VAL A 143 1.14 1.64 1.35
CA VAL A 143 2.01 1.49 0.17
C VAL A 143 3.44 1.92 0.49
N PHE A 144 3.64 3.08 1.12
CA PHE A 144 4.96 3.59 1.51
C PHE A 144 5.68 2.65 2.48
N ASP A 145 5.00 2.21 3.55
CA ASP A 145 5.58 1.31 4.54
C ASP A 145 6.08 0.02 3.87
N TYR A 146 5.27 -0.53 2.96
CA TYR A 146 5.64 -1.72 2.21
C TYR A 146 6.89 -1.51 1.35
N THR A 147 7.12 -0.31 0.79
CA THR A 147 8.36 -0.06 0.04
C THR A 147 9.62 -0.23 0.89
N GLN A 148 9.53 0.07 2.20
CA GLN A 148 10.61 -0.10 3.17
C GLN A 148 10.76 -1.57 3.59
N ASP A 149 9.63 -2.27 3.68
CA ASP A 149 9.53 -3.61 4.26
C ASP A 149 9.76 -4.73 3.25
N HIS A 150 9.50 -4.45 1.98
CA HIS A 150 9.55 -5.38 0.85
C HIS A 150 10.80 -6.25 0.85
N SER A 151 11.98 -5.65 0.97
CA SER A 151 13.25 -6.40 0.93
C SER A 151 13.41 -7.38 2.10
N THR A 152 12.89 -7.02 3.27
CA THR A 152 12.93 -7.87 4.47
C THR A 152 11.99 -9.05 4.30
N ILE A 153 10.74 -8.79 3.88
CA ILE A 153 9.73 -9.83 3.65
C ILE A 153 10.17 -10.78 2.53
N LYS A 154 10.71 -10.25 1.43
CA LYS A 154 11.21 -11.04 0.31
C LYS A 154 12.40 -11.94 0.72
N LYS A 155 13.31 -11.45 1.57
CA LYS A 155 14.40 -12.26 2.14
C LYS A 155 13.87 -13.32 3.10
N TYR A 156 12.89 -12.97 3.92
CA TYR A 156 12.25 -13.89 4.85
C TYR A 156 11.65 -15.09 4.09
N VAL A 157 10.85 -14.83 3.07
CA VAL A 157 10.24 -15.88 2.23
C VAL A 157 11.30 -16.75 1.53
N ARG A 158 12.44 -16.19 1.12
CA ARG A 158 13.53 -16.94 0.46
C ARG A 158 14.39 -17.77 1.42
N GLY A 159 14.55 -17.31 2.65
CA GLY A 159 15.50 -17.87 3.62
C GLY A 159 14.98 -19.10 4.37
N PHE A 160 13.67 -19.36 4.30
CA PHE A 160 13.04 -20.45 5.05
C PHE A 160 12.32 -21.40 4.11
N SER A 161 12.95 -22.54 3.84
CA SER A 161 12.33 -23.68 3.15
C SER A 161 11.65 -24.67 4.11
N SER A 162 11.42 -24.29 5.38
CA SER A 162 10.93 -25.20 6.42
C SER A 162 9.65 -24.69 7.11
N PRO A 163 8.75 -25.58 7.55
CA PRO A 163 7.53 -25.21 8.26
C PRO A 163 7.82 -24.55 9.62
N GLY A 164 6.97 -23.60 10.02
CA GLY A 164 7.03 -22.99 11.36
C GLY A 164 7.72 -21.63 11.42
N LEU A 165 7.51 -20.80 10.40
CA LEU A 165 7.97 -19.42 10.33
C LEU A 165 7.34 -18.57 11.47
N PRO A 166 8.11 -18.13 12.48
CA PRO A 166 7.55 -17.46 13.67
C PRO A 166 6.88 -16.11 13.38
N CYS A 167 7.00 -15.58 12.15
CA CYS A 167 6.42 -14.32 11.69
C CYS A 167 5.58 -14.46 10.41
N ALA A 168 5.39 -15.68 9.88
CA ALA A 168 4.70 -15.87 8.60
C ALA A 168 3.28 -15.31 8.61
N GLU A 169 2.50 -15.65 9.64
CA GLU A 169 1.14 -15.17 9.79
C GLU A 169 1.08 -13.64 9.93
N LYS A 170 1.95 -13.05 10.77
CA LYS A 170 2.03 -11.59 10.92
C LYS A 170 2.33 -10.90 9.59
N TYR A 171 3.30 -11.40 8.85
CA TYR A 171 3.64 -10.84 7.54
C TYR A 171 2.54 -11.06 6.51
N ALA A 172 1.87 -12.22 6.52
CA ALA A 172 0.76 -12.48 5.61
C ALA A 172 -0.41 -11.51 5.86
N ASN A 173 -0.77 -11.27 7.12
CA ASN A 173 -1.81 -10.31 7.50
C ASN A 173 -1.42 -8.87 7.16
N TYR A 174 -0.14 -8.51 7.37
CA TYR A 174 0.38 -7.22 6.92
C TYR A 174 0.29 -7.06 5.40
N LEU A 175 0.63 -8.10 4.61
CA LEU A 175 0.49 -8.05 3.15
C LEU A 175 -0.98 -8.01 2.70
N ASP A 176 -1.92 -8.55 3.48
CA ASP A 176 -3.37 -8.41 3.25
C ASP A 176 -3.82 -6.93 3.33
N GLU A 177 -3.30 -6.17 4.29
CA GLU A 177 -3.55 -4.73 4.41
C GLU A 177 -2.92 -3.94 3.25
N VAL A 178 -1.71 -4.33 2.82
CA VAL A 178 -1.03 -3.68 1.69
C VAL A 178 -1.75 -3.97 0.36
N LEU A 179 -2.24 -5.20 0.15
CA LEU A 179 -3.02 -5.57 -1.04
C LEU A 179 -4.29 -4.74 -1.13
N SER A 180 -5.03 -4.63 -0.03
CA SER A 180 -6.23 -3.81 0.05
C SER A 180 -5.94 -2.34 -0.29
N ALA A 181 -4.79 -1.82 0.15
CA ALA A 181 -4.35 -0.48 -0.19
C ALA A 181 -3.98 -0.33 -1.67
N TYR A 182 -3.33 -1.33 -2.27
CA TYR A 182 -3.04 -1.34 -3.70
C TYR A 182 -4.33 -1.30 -4.52
N ASP A 183 -5.31 -2.14 -4.19
CA ASP A 183 -6.60 -2.19 -4.89
C ASP A 183 -7.34 -0.84 -4.83
N TYR A 184 -7.38 -0.23 -3.65
CA TYR A 184 -7.96 1.10 -3.47
C TYR A 184 -7.26 2.14 -4.35
N MET A 185 -5.92 2.17 -4.29
CA MET A 185 -5.13 3.15 -5.04
C MET A 185 -5.19 2.92 -6.56
N TYR A 186 -5.30 1.67 -7.04
CA TYR A 186 -5.51 1.37 -8.46
C TYR A 186 -6.82 1.95 -8.98
N LEU A 187 -7.91 1.85 -8.20
CA LEU A 187 -9.19 2.45 -8.58
C LEU A 187 -9.11 3.97 -8.62
N LYS A 188 -8.40 4.58 -7.66
CA LYS A 188 -8.23 6.03 -7.57
C LYS A 188 -7.30 6.61 -8.63
N CYS A 189 -6.24 5.90 -8.98
CA CYS A 189 -5.26 6.31 -9.99
C CYS A 189 -5.55 5.80 -11.40
N ARG A 190 -6.72 5.21 -11.64
CA ARG A 190 -7.12 4.74 -12.97
C ARG A 190 -7.15 5.89 -13.97
N SER A 191 -6.65 5.64 -15.18
CA SER A 191 -6.77 6.58 -16.30
C SER A 191 -8.24 6.96 -16.53
N GLY A 192 -8.51 8.25 -16.67
CA GLY A 192 -9.87 8.81 -16.76
C GLY A 192 -10.44 9.29 -15.44
N ASN A 193 -9.81 8.98 -14.29
CA ASN A 193 -10.12 9.64 -13.03
C ASN A 193 -9.42 11.00 -12.96
N ALA A 194 -10.14 12.05 -12.52
CA ALA A 194 -9.60 13.39 -12.29
C ALA A 194 -8.43 13.40 -11.27
N GLU A 195 -8.35 12.37 -10.43
CA GLU A 195 -7.29 12.21 -9.43
C GLU A 195 -5.97 11.64 -10.01
N ASN A 196 -5.97 11.04 -11.21
CA ASN A 196 -4.79 10.37 -11.79
C ASN A 196 -3.56 11.31 -11.95
N SER A 197 -3.78 12.61 -12.18
CA SER A 197 -2.68 13.57 -12.33
C SER A 197 -2.08 14.03 -11.00
N LYS A 198 -2.62 13.60 -9.86
CA LYS A 198 -2.13 14.00 -8.54
C LYS A 198 -0.78 13.35 -8.25
N SER A 199 0.06 14.04 -7.47
CA SER A 199 1.42 13.58 -7.15
C SER A 199 1.45 12.23 -6.44
N TRP A 200 0.47 11.95 -5.58
CA TRP A 200 0.35 10.64 -4.93
C TRP A 200 0.03 9.51 -5.92
N CYS A 201 -0.69 9.77 -7.02
CA CYS A 201 -0.87 8.77 -8.08
C CYS A 201 0.41 8.54 -8.86
N GLN A 202 1.15 9.60 -9.16
CA GLN A 202 2.45 9.47 -9.83
C GLN A 202 3.40 8.62 -8.99
N GLU A 203 3.43 8.84 -7.67
CA GLU A 203 4.27 8.07 -6.76
C GLU A 203 3.80 6.62 -6.62
N PHE A 204 2.49 6.40 -6.46
CA PHE A 204 1.91 5.06 -6.48
C PHE A 204 2.29 4.29 -7.74
N ASN A 205 2.14 4.91 -8.92
CA ASN A 205 2.47 4.31 -10.21
C ASN A 205 3.96 3.94 -10.33
N LYS A 206 4.88 4.76 -9.79
CA LYS A 206 6.31 4.41 -9.71
C LYS A 206 6.55 3.20 -8.80
N ILE A 207 5.86 3.14 -7.66
CA ILE A 207 6.02 2.05 -6.69
C ILE A 207 5.54 0.74 -7.31
N VAL A 208 4.33 0.69 -7.87
CA VAL A 208 3.77 -0.55 -8.44
C VAL A 208 4.54 -1.05 -9.67
N ALA A 209 5.19 -0.16 -10.42
CA ALA A 209 6.07 -0.54 -11.52
C ALA A 209 7.30 -1.33 -11.06
N THR A 210 7.74 -1.16 -9.82
CA THR A 210 8.91 -1.86 -9.24
C THR A 210 8.54 -2.97 -8.26
N ARG A 211 7.35 -2.89 -7.68
CA ARG A 211 6.82 -3.80 -6.65
C ARG A 211 5.37 -4.08 -7.00
N SER A 212 5.17 -5.01 -7.93
CA SER A 212 3.85 -5.26 -8.52
C SER A 212 2.86 -5.86 -7.53
N HIS A 213 1.58 -5.72 -7.84
CA HIS A 213 0.50 -6.41 -7.13
C HIS A 213 0.68 -7.94 -7.16
N ASP A 214 1.09 -8.50 -8.30
CA ASP A 214 1.34 -9.94 -8.45
C ASP A 214 2.49 -10.43 -7.57
N GLU A 215 3.56 -9.65 -7.44
CA GLU A 215 4.66 -9.96 -6.51
C GLU A 215 4.15 -10.00 -5.06
N LEU A 216 3.28 -9.06 -4.69
CA LEU A 216 2.69 -8.98 -3.35
C LEU A 216 1.83 -10.23 -3.04
N LEU A 217 0.99 -10.64 -3.99
CA LEU A 217 0.21 -11.88 -3.92
C LEU A 217 1.10 -13.12 -3.77
N GLN A 218 2.17 -13.21 -4.56
CA GLN A 218 3.11 -14.33 -4.49
C GLN A 218 3.81 -14.40 -3.13
N LEU A 219 4.31 -13.27 -2.61
CA LEU A 219 4.93 -13.23 -1.28
C LEU A 219 3.96 -13.68 -0.19
N LYS A 220 2.71 -13.20 -0.21
CA LYS A 220 1.68 -13.61 0.74
C LYS A 220 1.37 -15.10 0.64
N CYS A 221 1.23 -15.64 -0.56
CA CYS A 221 0.98 -17.05 -0.79
C CYS A 221 2.10 -17.92 -0.17
N LEU A 222 3.35 -17.56 -0.45
CA LEU A 222 4.52 -18.28 0.07
C LEU A 222 4.62 -18.24 1.61
N LEU A 223 4.15 -17.15 2.25
CA LEU A 223 4.07 -17.06 3.71
C LEU A 223 2.99 -17.98 4.30
N LYS A 224 1.88 -18.21 3.60
CA LYS A 224 0.80 -19.09 4.06
C LYS A 224 1.11 -20.59 3.86
N HIS A 225 2.25 -20.92 3.25
CA HIS A 225 2.68 -22.30 2.94
C HIS A 225 1.60 -23.12 2.20
N THR A 226 0.88 -22.49 1.27
CA THR A 226 -0.07 -23.20 0.42
C THR A 226 0.66 -23.89 -0.73
N ASP A 227 0.30 -25.14 -1.03
CA ASP A 227 1.00 -26.01 -1.99
C ASP A 227 0.97 -25.51 -3.46
N GLU A 228 0.23 -24.45 -3.77
CA GLU A 228 -0.03 -23.97 -5.14
C GLU A 228 0.33 -22.48 -5.38
N CYS A 229 1.46 -22.01 -4.85
CA CYS A 229 1.92 -20.64 -5.13
C CYS A 229 2.74 -20.52 -6.43
N PRO A 230 2.45 -19.53 -7.32
CA PRO A 230 3.29 -19.25 -8.48
C PRO A 230 4.73 -18.87 -8.07
N THR A 231 5.72 -19.43 -8.76
CA THR A 231 7.15 -19.20 -8.48
C THR A 231 7.60 -17.79 -8.88
N LEU A 232 8.32 -17.11 -7.98
CA LEU A 232 8.94 -15.81 -8.24
C LEU A 232 10.03 -15.90 -9.34
N PRO A 233 10.09 -14.99 -10.32
CA PRO A 233 11.23 -14.92 -11.25
C PRO A 233 12.54 -14.70 -10.48
N GLY A 234 13.47 -15.65 -10.60
CA GLY A 234 14.75 -15.67 -9.87
C GLY A 234 14.99 -16.91 -9.00
N ILE A 235 14.05 -17.86 -8.96
CA ILE A 235 14.22 -19.18 -8.33
C ILE A 235 14.86 -20.13 -9.35
N MET A 236 16.14 -19.93 -9.66
CA MET A 236 16.96 -21.02 -10.17
C MET A 236 18.04 -21.25 -9.14
N ASN A 237 17.85 -22.24 -8.28
CA ASN A 237 18.90 -23.01 -7.64
C ASN A 237 18.30 -24.32 -7.12
N ASN A 238 18.57 -25.38 -7.88
CA ASN A 238 18.59 -26.81 -7.53
C ASN A 238 17.49 -27.34 -6.60
N ILE A 239 16.33 -27.63 -7.17
CA ILE A 239 15.47 -28.68 -6.63
C ILE A 239 15.77 -29.95 -7.43
N SER A 240 16.44 -30.89 -6.78
CA SER A 240 16.58 -32.27 -7.25
C SER A 240 15.18 -32.88 -7.30
N TYR A 241 14.60 -32.98 -8.50
CA TYR A 241 13.34 -33.67 -8.72
C TYR A 241 13.49 -35.16 -8.43
N GLY A 242 13.15 -35.56 -7.21
CA GLY A 242 12.76 -36.93 -6.92
C GLY A 242 11.38 -37.20 -7.53
N MET A 243 11.38 -37.97 -8.63
CA MET A 243 10.31 -38.82 -9.15
C MET A 243 8.88 -38.55 -8.64
N LEU A 244 8.01 -38.03 -9.51
CA LEU A 244 6.62 -38.51 -9.55
C LEU A 244 6.21 -38.75 -11.01
N THR A 245 5.62 -39.92 -11.16
CA THR A 245 5.41 -40.69 -12.37
C THR A 245 4.29 -40.15 -13.24
N THR A 246 4.41 -40.42 -14.54
CA THR A 246 3.47 -40.12 -15.62
C THR A 246 2.00 -40.44 -15.29
N ALA A 247 1.15 -39.43 -15.36
CA ALA A 247 -0.28 -39.57 -15.67
C ALA A 247 -0.80 -38.35 -16.45
N SER A 248 -0.72 -38.50 -17.77
CA SER A 248 -1.73 -38.14 -18.78
C SER A 248 -2.29 -36.72 -18.90
N LEU A 249 -1.86 -36.09 -19.99
CA LEU A 249 -2.51 -35.06 -20.80
C LEU A 249 -4.02 -35.30 -21.01
N LEU A 250 -4.90 -34.69 -20.21
CA LEU A 250 -6.32 -34.53 -20.57
C LEU A 250 -6.95 -33.19 -20.14
N ILE A 251 -6.14 -32.21 -19.73
CA ILE A 251 -6.69 -30.92 -19.26
C ILE A 251 -6.93 -29.92 -20.42
N THR A 252 -6.30 -30.08 -21.58
CA THR A 252 -6.46 -29.14 -22.71
C THR A 252 -7.76 -29.31 -23.50
N PHE A 253 -8.40 -30.49 -23.47
CA PHE A 253 -9.61 -30.73 -24.28
C PHE A 253 -10.89 -30.16 -23.63
N PHE A 254 -10.96 -30.11 -22.30
CA PHE A 254 -12.12 -29.57 -21.58
C PHE A 254 -12.18 -28.04 -21.65
N PHE A 255 -11.05 -27.35 -21.61
CA PHE A 255 -11.02 -25.89 -21.79
C PHE A 255 -11.41 -25.47 -23.21
N TYR A 256 -10.95 -26.19 -24.25
CA TYR A 256 -11.29 -25.85 -25.64
C TYR A 256 -12.79 -26.01 -25.95
N LYS A 257 -13.43 -27.09 -25.44
CA LYS A 257 -14.87 -27.32 -25.63
C LYS A 257 -15.73 -26.35 -24.81
N TYR A 258 -15.27 -25.94 -23.63
CA TYR A 258 -15.95 -24.93 -22.80
C TYR A 258 -15.92 -23.53 -23.44
N ILE A 259 -14.79 -23.15 -24.05
CA ILE A 259 -14.63 -21.87 -24.77
C ILE A 259 -15.51 -21.82 -26.02
N LEU A 260 -15.66 -22.93 -26.76
CA LEU A 260 -16.53 -22.97 -27.94
C LEU A 260 -18.03 -22.93 -27.63
N LEU A 261 -18.45 -23.30 -26.41
CA LEU A 261 -19.86 -23.35 -26.03
C LEU A 261 -20.43 -22.00 -25.54
N GLN A 262 -19.59 -21.05 -25.13
CA GLN A 262 -20.07 -19.70 -24.73
C GLN A 262 -20.29 -18.74 -25.91
N HIS A 263 -19.80 -19.05 -27.12
CA HIS A 263 -19.96 -18.17 -28.29
C HIS A 263 -21.33 -18.25 -28.98
N HIS A 264 -22.30 -19.00 -28.45
CA HIS A 264 -23.62 -19.17 -29.07
C HIS A 264 -24.80 -18.48 -28.37
N HIS A 265 -24.56 -17.60 -27.38
CA HIS A 265 -25.63 -16.76 -26.86
C HIS A 265 -25.81 -15.51 -27.72
N LEU A 266 -26.96 -15.42 -28.38
CA LEU A 266 -27.44 -14.23 -29.11
C LEU A 266 -27.51 -13.02 -28.16
N PRO A 267 -26.99 -11.85 -28.56
CA PRO A 267 -26.98 -10.66 -27.71
C PRO A 267 -28.36 -10.01 -27.65
N THR A 268 -28.78 -9.60 -26.45
CA THR A 268 -30.00 -8.84 -26.16
C THR A 268 -29.89 -7.38 -26.63
N GLU A 269 -31.02 -6.71 -26.88
CA GLU A 269 -31.17 -5.36 -27.47
C GLU A 269 -30.24 -4.26 -26.89
N GLU A 270 -29.78 -4.38 -25.65
CA GLU A 270 -28.88 -3.39 -25.03
C GLU A 270 -27.44 -3.41 -25.60
N GLU A 271 -26.95 -4.54 -26.14
CA GLU A 271 -25.59 -4.60 -26.73
C GLU A 271 -25.50 -3.93 -28.11
N GLN A 272 -26.62 -3.78 -28.84
CA GLN A 272 -26.63 -3.11 -30.15
C GLN A 272 -26.49 -1.58 -30.06
N ILE A 273 -26.82 -0.98 -28.91
CA ILE A 273 -26.69 0.47 -28.69
C ILE A 273 -25.22 0.84 -28.45
N ILE A 274 -24.50 0.03 -27.69
CA ILE A 274 -23.08 0.25 -27.37
C ILE A 274 -22.19 0.08 -28.61
N GLU A 275 -22.53 -0.84 -29.52
CA GLU A 275 -21.73 -1.08 -30.74
C GLU A 275 -21.90 0.05 -31.79
N LYS A 276 -23.02 0.77 -31.78
CA LYS A 276 -23.23 1.97 -32.60
C LYS A 276 -22.40 3.16 -32.11
N ASP A 277 -22.35 3.39 -30.79
CA ASP A 277 -21.61 4.51 -30.22
C ASP A 277 -20.09 4.35 -30.35
N ILE A 278 -19.58 3.11 -30.41
CA ILE A 278 -18.15 2.82 -30.61
C ILE A 278 -17.70 3.02 -32.07
N ASN A 279 -18.61 2.97 -33.05
CA ASN A 279 -18.27 3.05 -34.47
C ASN A 279 -18.16 4.49 -35.01
N GLU A 280 -18.66 5.51 -34.30
CA GLU A 280 -18.63 6.89 -34.79
C GLU A 280 -17.29 7.63 -34.50
N ASP A 281 -16.44 7.09 -33.62
CA ASP A 281 -15.15 7.72 -33.22
C ASP A 281 -13.90 7.07 -33.85
N ASN A 282 -14.04 6.26 -34.90
CA ASN A 282 -12.93 5.59 -35.56
C ASN A 282 -12.41 6.36 -36.79
N ASN A 283 -11.63 7.41 -36.53
CA ASN A 283 -10.54 7.77 -37.44
C ASN A 283 -9.22 8.00 -36.68
N ASN A 284 -8.26 7.12 -36.98
CA ASN A 284 -6.83 7.14 -36.67
C ASN A 284 -6.30 6.36 -35.44
N ASN A 285 -5.47 5.38 -35.82
CA ASN A 285 -4.19 4.95 -35.22
C ASN A 285 -4.16 3.54 -34.59
N LYS A 286 -3.13 2.78 -35.01
CA LYS A 286 -2.91 1.32 -34.85
C LYS A 286 -2.54 0.84 -33.43
N ASP A 287 -2.71 1.67 -32.40
CA ASP A 287 -2.32 1.32 -31.01
C ASP A 287 -3.52 0.90 -30.12
N LYS A 288 -4.68 0.59 -30.74
CA LYS A 288 -5.93 0.31 -30.02
C LYS A 288 -6.19 -1.19 -29.77
N GLU A 289 -5.61 -2.11 -30.55
CA GLU A 289 -5.88 -3.55 -30.39
C GLU A 289 -5.36 -4.12 -29.06
N GLY A 290 -4.24 -3.60 -28.53
CA GLY A 290 -3.73 -3.98 -27.21
C GLY A 290 -4.59 -3.49 -26.04
N ARG A 291 -5.23 -2.32 -26.18
CA ARG A 291 -6.05 -1.72 -25.12
C ARG A 291 -7.44 -2.35 -25.01
N ILE A 292 -8.03 -2.76 -26.14
CA ILE A 292 -9.33 -3.44 -26.17
C ILE A 292 -9.23 -4.82 -25.52
N LEU A 293 -8.09 -5.52 -25.68
CA LEU A 293 -7.87 -6.84 -25.06
C LEU A 293 -7.77 -6.76 -23.53
N VAL A 294 -7.13 -5.71 -23.00
CA VAL A 294 -7.02 -5.48 -21.55
C VAL A 294 -8.38 -5.12 -20.94
N ILE A 295 -9.18 -4.29 -21.61
CA ILE A 295 -10.53 -3.91 -21.14
C ILE A 295 -11.48 -5.13 -21.14
N LYS A 296 -11.43 -5.97 -22.18
CA LYS A 296 -12.25 -7.19 -22.23
C LYS A 296 -11.86 -8.21 -21.14
N THR A 297 -10.58 -8.34 -20.82
CA THR A 297 -10.12 -9.27 -19.78
C THR A 297 -10.54 -8.82 -18.37
N CYS A 298 -10.52 -7.51 -18.09
CA CYS A 298 -10.97 -6.95 -16.81
C CYS A 298 -12.48 -7.12 -16.57
N ASN A 299 -13.31 -6.93 -17.59
CA ASN A 299 -14.77 -7.07 -17.45
C ASN A 299 -15.21 -8.52 -17.22
N ILE A 300 -14.52 -9.48 -17.84
CA ILE A 300 -14.79 -10.92 -17.63
C ILE A 300 -14.42 -11.35 -16.20
N LEU A 301 -13.33 -10.82 -15.63
CA LEU A 301 -12.94 -11.09 -14.24
C LEU A 301 -13.93 -10.48 -13.23
N MET A 302 -14.47 -9.29 -13.49
CA MET A 302 -15.46 -8.63 -12.65
C MET A 302 -16.81 -9.36 -12.64
N LEU A 303 -17.26 -9.87 -13.79
CA LEU A 303 -18.49 -10.66 -13.88
C LEU A 303 -18.35 -12.02 -13.16
N LYS A 304 -17.14 -12.58 -13.09
CA LYS A 304 -16.89 -13.84 -12.37
C LYS A 304 -16.94 -13.67 -10.85
N TRP A 305 -16.58 -12.50 -10.32
CA TRP A 305 -16.63 -12.20 -8.87
C TRP A 305 -18.06 -12.00 -8.36
N ASN A 306 -18.95 -11.42 -9.17
CA ASN A 306 -20.35 -11.16 -8.82
C ASN A 306 -21.26 -12.41 -8.88
N VAL A 307 -20.78 -13.53 -9.41
CA VAL A 307 -21.55 -14.79 -9.51
C VAL A 307 -21.21 -15.76 -8.38
N GLU A 308 -20.11 -15.53 -7.65
CA GLU A 308 -19.65 -16.37 -6.54
C GLU A 308 -19.99 -15.78 -5.14
N HIS A 309 -20.79 -14.72 -5.06
CA HIS A 309 -21.38 -14.15 -3.84
C HIS A 309 -22.86 -13.80 -4.07
#